data_AF-A0A9P6I4Z9-F1
#
_entry.id   AF-A0A9P6I4Z9-F1
#
_cell.length_a   1.000
_cell.length_b   1.000
_cell.length_c   1.000
_cell.angle_alpha   90.00
_cell.angle_beta   90.00
_cell.angle_gamma   90.00
#
_symmetry.space_group_name_H-M   'P 1'
#
loop_
_entity.id
_entity.type
_entity.pdbx_description
1 polymer ?
#
loop_
_entity_poly.entity_id
_entity_poly.type
_entity_poly.pdbx_seq_one_letter_code
_entity_poly.pdbx_strand_id
1 'polypeptide(L)'
;MVVIHSAIRSLPAALLAFSAVSEAQNVGQWGPMIKFPVVPVSVALLPETGNMLVWSSGWPNRWTTAGNGKTYTSLYDVKTGKVGDAIVQNTQHDMFCPGTSMDENGRIIVTGGSSAAKTSVLDFKNGESSSWTPLSNMQISRGYQSSCTTSEGKVFVIGGSFSGAGVRNGEVYDTKTNKWTKLAGCPVKPLVMGAGMFPDSHTWLWSWKNGSVLQAGPSKQMNWYDTKGTGANTPAGLRAADTDSMCGVSVMYDAVAGKVFTYGGGRAYTGVQSTSNAHILTLGEPGQQVQVQKLNNGQYNRGFANAVVLPDGKIWIVGGMKTMTLFSDSTPQLTPELFDPATGKFTPTTPHTVPRNYHSTALLMADGTVWSGGGGLCGAGCAANHFDGQFWSPPYLFEADGKTPAKRPVIQSLSDDDVKAGAPLTVTMEEAGQYTFSMIRVSATTHTVNTDQRRIPLSGQDGGDGQQFTVSVPSDYGVVIPGYYMLFAMNEAGTPCVAKFFKVSL
;
A
#
# COMPACT_ATOMS: atom_id res chain seq x y z
N MET A 1 44.52 -68.86 41.49
CA MET A 1 45.00 -69.23 40.14
C MET A 1 44.10 -68.52 39.13
N VAL A 2 44.72 -67.96 38.09
CA VAL A 2 44.17 -67.09 37.03
C VAL A 2 44.08 -65.59 37.37
N VAL A 3 45.11 -64.92 36.87
CA VAL A 3 45.28 -63.49 36.61
C VAL A 3 44.55 -63.14 35.32
N ILE A 4 43.89 -61.98 35.23
CA ILE A 4 43.55 -61.38 33.92
C ILE A 4 44.03 -59.92 33.91
N HIS A 5 44.96 -59.67 32.99
CA HIS A 5 45.65 -58.42 32.72
C HIS A 5 44.76 -57.38 32.02
N SER A 6 45.12 -56.12 32.25
CA SER A 6 44.61 -54.93 31.58
C SER A 6 45.00 -54.88 30.10
N ALA A 7 44.14 -54.26 29.30
CA ALA A 7 44.52 -53.65 28.03
C ALA A 7 43.82 -52.28 27.91
N ILE A 8 44.62 -51.23 28.10
CA ILE A 8 44.29 -49.84 27.79
C ILE A 8 44.53 -49.64 26.29
N ARG A 9 43.54 -49.13 25.57
CA ARG A 9 43.77 -48.37 24.33
C ARG A 9 42.90 -47.11 24.33
N SER A 10 43.59 -45.98 24.30
CA SER A 10 43.13 -44.62 24.15
C SER A 10 42.37 -44.38 22.85
N LEU A 11 41.24 -43.68 22.91
CA LEU A 11 40.63 -42.98 21.78
C LEU A 11 40.58 -41.47 22.09
N PRO A 12 40.84 -40.59 21.11
CA PRO A 12 40.94 -39.15 21.33
C PRO A 12 39.57 -38.48 21.40
N ALA A 13 39.48 -37.45 22.23
CA ALA A 13 38.35 -36.55 22.34
C ALA A 13 38.09 -35.84 21.00
N ALA A 14 37.01 -36.22 20.31
CA ALA A 14 36.46 -35.41 19.24
C ALA A 14 35.66 -34.26 19.87
N LEU A 15 36.24 -33.06 19.82
CA LEU A 15 35.58 -31.80 20.13
C LEU A 15 34.46 -31.59 19.09
N LEU A 16 33.23 -31.97 19.43
CA LEU A 16 32.04 -31.54 18.70
C LEU A 16 31.83 -30.06 19.03
N ALA A 17 32.43 -29.18 18.22
CA ALA A 17 32.00 -27.79 18.13
C ALA A 17 30.58 -27.79 17.57
N PHE A 18 29.57 -27.77 18.46
CA PHE A 18 28.25 -27.26 18.09
C PHE A 18 28.42 -25.77 17.78
N SER A 19 28.66 -25.45 16.52
CA SER A 19 28.33 -24.13 16.00
C SER A 19 26.82 -24.00 16.14
N ALA A 20 26.38 -23.36 17.23
CA ALA A 20 25.07 -22.76 17.28
C ALA A 20 25.03 -21.72 16.16
N VAL A 21 24.58 -22.12 14.98
CA VAL A 21 24.02 -21.18 14.01
C VAL A 21 22.79 -20.63 14.73
N SER A 22 22.99 -19.51 15.42
CA SER A 22 21.89 -18.61 15.77
C SER A 22 21.10 -18.44 14.47
N GLU A 23 19.89 -18.99 14.38
CA GLU A 23 18.96 -18.62 13.31
C GLU A 23 18.91 -17.09 13.31
N ALA A 24 19.56 -16.47 12.32
CA ALA A 24 19.46 -15.04 12.13
C ALA A 24 17.97 -14.75 11.95
N GLN A 25 17.38 -14.05 12.90
CA GLN A 25 15.95 -13.76 12.83
C GLN A 25 15.72 -12.88 11.60
N ASN A 26 14.87 -13.34 10.68
CA ASN A 26 14.46 -12.63 9.46
C ASN A 26 13.60 -11.40 9.78
N VAL A 27 14.16 -10.43 10.51
CA VAL A 27 13.42 -9.30 11.11
C VAL A 27 13.60 -7.98 10.36
N GLY A 28 14.52 -7.92 9.40
CA GLY A 28 14.88 -6.69 8.68
C GLY A 28 15.47 -5.62 9.60
N GLN A 29 15.79 -4.43 9.06
CA GLN A 29 16.42 -3.35 9.82
C GLN A 29 15.75 -2.00 9.55
N TRP A 30 15.66 -1.18 10.58
CA TRP A 30 15.22 0.21 10.44
C TRP A 30 16.40 1.13 10.09
N GLY A 31 16.20 1.99 9.11
CA GLY A 31 17.09 3.09 8.79
C GLY A 31 17.00 4.25 9.81
N PRO A 32 17.74 5.35 9.57
CA PRO A 32 17.70 6.52 10.43
C PRO A 32 16.32 7.20 10.44
N MET A 33 16.05 7.96 11.49
CA MET A 33 14.87 8.82 11.58
C MET A 33 14.96 9.96 10.55
N ILE A 34 13.93 10.09 9.72
CA ILE A 34 13.74 11.17 8.77
C ILE A 34 12.70 12.12 9.34
N LYS A 35 13.03 13.41 9.46
CA LYS A 35 12.12 14.45 9.96
C LYS A 35 11.63 15.34 8.82
N PHE A 36 10.32 15.52 8.76
CA PHE A 36 9.62 16.40 7.85
C PHE A 36 9.18 17.70 8.55
N PRO A 37 9.05 18.80 7.80
CA PRO A 37 8.50 20.06 8.31
C PRO A 37 6.96 20.05 8.42
N VAL A 38 6.31 18.95 8.01
CA VAL A 38 4.87 18.68 8.15
C VAL A 38 4.69 17.27 8.72
N VAL A 39 3.57 16.99 9.39
CA VAL A 39 3.22 15.59 9.72
C VAL A 39 2.81 14.88 8.42
N PRO A 40 3.49 13.79 8.00
CA PRO A 40 3.23 13.12 6.73
C PRO A 40 1.99 12.20 6.80
N VAL A 41 0.81 12.83 6.90
CA VAL A 41 -0.48 12.15 7.03
C VAL A 41 -0.93 11.49 5.74
N SER A 42 -0.42 11.98 4.62
CA SER A 42 -0.63 11.39 3.30
C SER A 42 0.69 11.40 2.54
N VAL A 43 0.97 10.33 1.81
CA VAL A 43 2.21 10.18 1.04
C VAL A 43 1.95 9.58 -0.33
N ALA A 44 2.79 9.92 -1.31
CA ALA A 44 2.77 9.34 -2.64
C ALA A 44 4.19 9.15 -3.16
N LEU A 45 4.42 8.03 -3.85
CA LEU A 45 5.68 7.78 -4.57
C LEU A 45 5.58 8.48 -5.92
N LEU A 46 6.54 9.35 -6.24
CA LEU A 46 6.59 10.02 -7.53
C LEU A 46 7.19 9.06 -8.57
N PRO A 47 6.52 8.85 -9.71
CA PRO A 47 7.06 8.02 -10.78
C PRO A 47 8.41 8.53 -11.29
N GLU A 48 9.22 7.62 -11.82
CA GLU A 48 10.55 7.86 -12.42
C GLU A 48 11.65 8.22 -11.43
N THR A 49 11.47 9.26 -10.62
CA THR A 49 12.47 9.67 -9.61
C THR A 49 12.51 8.73 -8.42
N GLY A 50 11.34 8.17 -8.05
CA GLY A 50 11.15 7.42 -6.82
C GLY A 50 11.13 8.30 -5.57
N ASN A 51 11.06 9.62 -5.71
CA ASN A 51 10.97 10.54 -4.57
C ASN A 51 9.64 10.38 -3.84
N MET A 52 9.61 10.71 -2.54
CA MET A 52 8.40 10.60 -1.74
C MET A 52 7.83 11.98 -1.46
N LEU A 53 6.65 12.25 -2.01
CA LEU A 53 5.87 13.44 -1.71
C LEU A 53 5.03 13.18 -0.46
N VAL A 54 5.05 14.11 0.48
CA VAL A 54 4.21 14.05 1.69
C VAL A 54 3.37 15.32 1.82
N TRP A 55 2.18 15.19 2.42
CA TRP A 55 1.37 16.35 2.77
C TRP A 55 0.55 16.13 4.03
N SER A 56 0.19 17.25 4.66
CA SER A 56 -0.64 17.30 5.86
C SER A 56 -2.04 17.86 5.54
N SER A 57 -2.15 19.19 5.58
CA SER A 57 -3.36 19.99 5.44
C SER A 57 -2.95 21.43 5.08
N GLY A 58 -3.85 22.40 5.24
CA GLY A 58 -3.53 23.82 5.24
C GLY A 58 -2.63 24.32 6.37
N TRP A 59 -2.16 23.42 7.25
CA TRP A 59 -1.14 23.65 8.26
C TRP A 59 -0.18 22.45 8.37
N PRO A 60 1.05 22.67 8.88
CA PRO A 60 2.01 21.57 9.05
C PRO A 60 1.61 20.55 10.14
N ASN A 61 0.76 20.93 11.11
CA ASN A 61 0.63 20.20 12.38
C ASN A 61 -0.78 20.04 12.94
N ARG A 62 -1.80 20.48 12.20
CA ARG A 62 -3.20 20.47 12.61
C ARG A 62 -4.11 20.48 11.39
N TRP A 63 -5.41 20.40 11.59
CA TRP A 63 -6.41 20.50 10.54
C TRP A 63 -7.72 21.05 11.11
N THR A 64 -8.65 21.41 10.22
CA THR A 64 -10.06 21.70 10.55
C THR A 64 -10.93 21.08 9.46
N THR A 65 -12.20 20.78 9.75
CA THR A 65 -13.11 20.20 8.73
C THR A 65 -13.32 21.12 7.53
N ALA A 66 -13.30 22.44 7.72
CA ALA A 66 -13.39 23.42 6.63
C ALA A 66 -12.05 23.62 5.89
N GLY A 67 -10.93 23.24 6.51
CA GLY A 67 -9.58 23.45 6.00
C GLY A 67 -9.15 24.92 6.02
N ASN A 68 -8.04 25.19 5.31
CA ASN A 68 -7.43 26.51 5.14
C ASN A 68 -7.30 26.93 3.67
N GLY A 69 -8.05 26.28 2.75
CA GLY A 69 -8.03 26.58 1.31
C GLY A 69 -6.70 26.33 0.59
N LYS A 70 -5.73 25.68 1.23
CA LYS A 70 -4.38 25.42 0.72
C LYS A 70 -3.81 24.15 1.35
N THR A 71 -2.73 23.59 0.82
CA THR A 71 -2.04 22.43 1.39
C THR A 71 -0.54 22.65 1.47
N TYR A 72 0.03 22.35 2.64
CA TYR A 72 1.48 22.23 2.82
C TYR A 72 1.96 20.84 2.41
N THR A 73 3.02 20.81 1.60
CA THR A 73 3.71 19.59 1.16
C THR A 73 5.19 19.69 1.47
N SER A 74 5.87 18.54 1.48
CA SER A 74 7.32 18.42 1.53
C SER A 74 7.74 17.20 0.72
N LEU A 75 8.98 17.20 0.22
CA LEU A 75 9.51 16.16 -0.66
C LEU A 75 10.74 15.53 -0.01
N TYR A 76 10.81 14.20 0.00
CA TYR A 76 12.03 13.47 0.31
C TYR A 76 12.68 12.97 -0.98
N ASP A 77 13.90 13.41 -1.21
CA ASP A 77 14.75 12.95 -2.31
C ASP A 77 15.46 11.66 -1.90
N VAL A 78 15.10 10.55 -2.55
CA VAL A 78 15.63 9.22 -2.21
C VAL A 78 17.11 9.05 -2.56
N LYS A 79 17.62 9.83 -3.53
CA LYS A 79 19.03 9.74 -3.96
C LYS A 79 19.95 10.51 -3.01
N THR A 80 19.49 11.66 -2.54
CA THR A 80 20.31 12.53 -1.67
C THR A 80 19.99 12.38 -0.18
N GLY A 81 18.87 11.74 0.16
CA GLY A 81 18.36 11.63 1.53
C GLY A 81 17.86 12.95 2.12
N LYS A 82 17.69 13.99 1.30
CA LYS A 82 17.29 15.33 1.75
C LYS A 82 15.78 15.47 1.82
N VAL A 83 15.31 16.13 2.86
CA VAL A 83 13.93 16.58 3.01
C VAL A 83 13.85 18.06 2.65
N GLY A 84 12.98 18.40 1.70
CA GLY A 84 12.70 19.79 1.34
C GLY A 84 11.84 20.52 2.37
N ASP A 85 11.92 21.85 2.38
CA ASP A 85 11.09 22.70 3.23
C ASP A 85 9.58 22.50 2.97
N ALA A 86 8.75 22.88 3.94
CA ALA A 86 7.31 22.87 3.75
C ALA A 86 6.89 24.01 2.81
N ILE A 87 6.30 23.66 1.68
CA ILE A 87 5.79 24.64 0.71
C ILE A 87 4.27 24.55 0.58
N VAL A 88 3.63 25.70 0.32
CA VAL A 88 2.22 25.71 -0.06
C VAL A 88 2.13 25.35 -1.54
N GLN A 89 2.14 24.06 -1.85
CA GLN A 89 2.16 23.57 -3.23
C GLN A 89 0.76 23.57 -3.87
N ASN A 90 -0.29 23.49 -3.07
CA ASN A 90 -1.67 23.65 -3.52
C ASN A 90 -2.28 24.89 -2.87
N THR A 91 -2.75 25.84 -3.67
CA THR A 91 -3.25 27.16 -3.23
C THR A 91 -4.78 27.27 -3.26
N GLN A 92 -5.49 26.21 -3.65
CA GLN A 92 -6.95 26.24 -3.86
C GLN A 92 -7.71 25.10 -3.18
N HIS A 93 -6.98 24.13 -2.63
CA HIS A 93 -7.51 22.89 -2.08
C HIS A 93 -6.68 22.53 -0.84
N ASP A 94 -7.34 22.49 0.31
CA ASP A 94 -6.85 21.81 1.51
C ASP A 94 -7.17 20.32 1.42
N MET A 95 -6.13 19.55 1.09
CA MET A 95 -6.18 18.14 0.72
C MET A 95 -6.05 17.19 1.92
N PHE A 96 -6.43 17.65 3.12
CA PHE A 96 -6.54 16.78 4.29
C PHE A 96 -7.83 15.96 4.24
N CYS A 97 -7.80 14.68 4.65
CA CYS A 97 -8.90 13.71 4.53
C CYS A 97 -9.37 13.37 3.09
N PRO A 98 -8.51 13.31 2.07
CA PRO A 98 -8.96 13.17 0.70
C PRO A 98 -9.19 11.69 0.31
N GLY A 99 -9.70 11.47 -0.89
CA GLY A 99 -9.43 10.26 -1.66
C GLY A 99 -8.25 10.48 -2.61
N THR A 100 -7.41 9.45 -2.81
CA THR A 100 -6.22 9.50 -3.67
C THR A 100 -6.24 8.39 -4.71
N SER A 101 -5.86 8.70 -5.95
CA SER A 101 -5.61 7.71 -7.01
C SER A 101 -4.58 8.23 -8.00
N MET A 102 -3.82 7.34 -8.64
CA MET A 102 -2.94 7.68 -9.76
C MET A 102 -3.59 7.30 -11.08
N ASP A 103 -3.63 8.22 -12.04
CA ASP A 103 -4.19 7.94 -13.36
C ASP A 103 -3.20 7.21 -14.30
N GLU A 104 -3.62 6.97 -15.54
CA GLU A 104 -2.82 6.32 -16.58
C GLU A 104 -1.44 6.98 -16.77
N ASN A 105 -1.35 8.30 -16.63
CA ASN A 105 -0.13 9.06 -16.85
C ASN A 105 0.68 9.27 -15.56
N GLY A 106 0.34 8.56 -14.48
CA GLY A 106 1.04 8.71 -13.19
C GLY A 106 0.75 10.04 -12.51
N ARG A 107 -0.26 10.78 -12.96
CA ARG A 107 -0.70 12.00 -12.30
C ARG A 107 -1.46 11.64 -11.04
N ILE A 108 -1.14 12.30 -9.93
CA ILE A 108 -1.78 12.05 -8.64
C ILE A 108 -3.06 12.87 -8.58
N ILE A 109 -4.22 12.20 -8.59
CA ILE A 109 -5.53 12.82 -8.45
C ILE A 109 -5.96 12.76 -6.98
N VAL A 110 -6.24 13.92 -6.41
CA VAL A 110 -6.66 14.10 -5.02
C VAL A 110 -8.04 14.73 -4.98
N THR A 111 -8.96 14.12 -4.25
CA THR A 111 -10.38 14.49 -4.21
C THR A 111 -10.85 14.84 -2.81
N GLY A 112 -11.60 15.93 -2.68
CA GLY A 112 -12.36 16.28 -1.49
C GLY A 112 -11.52 16.46 -0.23
N GLY A 113 -11.99 15.91 0.89
CA GLY A 113 -11.37 16.18 2.19
C GLY A 113 -11.84 17.53 2.76
N SER A 114 -10.96 18.32 3.34
CA SER A 114 -11.35 19.60 3.94
C SER A 114 -12.01 20.54 2.92
N SER A 115 -11.44 20.66 1.72
CA SER A 115 -12.10 21.35 0.59
C SER A 115 -13.01 20.38 -0.19
N ALA A 116 -14.07 19.93 0.46
CA ALA A 116 -14.84 18.72 0.14
C ALA A 116 -15.31 18.52 -1.31
N ALA A 117 -15.49 19.57 -2.11
CA ALA A 117 -15.94 19.46 -3.51
C ALA A 117 -14.79 19.39 -4.54
N LYS A 118 -13.56 19.74 -4.13
CA LYS A 118 -12.44 19.99 -5.03
C LYS A 118 -11.85 18.69 -5.57
N THR A 119 -11.30 18.79 -6.78
CA THR A 119 -10.38 17.80 -7.35
C THR A 119 -9.11 18.53 -7.74
N SER A 120 -7.96 18.01 -7.36
CA SER A 120 -6.66 18.54 -7.75
C SER A 120 -5.80 17.45 -8.36
N VAL A 121 -4.87 17.84 -9.22
CA VAL A 121 -3.92 16.93 -9.83
C VAL A 121 -2.50 17.49 -9.75
N LEU A 122 -1.55 16.62 -9.40
CA LEU A 122 -0.13 16.86 -9.58
C LEU A 122 0.37 15.98 -10.71
N ASP A 123 0.92 16.63 -11.73
CA ASP A 123 1.64 15.97 -12.82
C ASP A 123 3.13 16.16 -12.58
N PHE A 124 3.82 15.07 -12.22
CA PHE A 124 5.24 15.10 -11.92
C PHE A 124 6.10 15.52 -13.12
N LYS A 125 5.58 15.39 -14.36
CA LYS A 125 6.25 15.86 -15.58
C LYS A 125 6.38 17.38 -15.64
N ASN A 126 5.52 18.11 -14.92
CA ASN A 126 5.63 19.57 -14.79
C ASN A 126 6.63 19.98 -13.69
N GLY A 127 7.26 19.01 -13.01
CA GLY A 127 8.16 19.20 -11.88
C GLY A 127 7.52 18.76 -10.57
N GLU A 128 8.29 18.07 -9.73
CA GLU A 128 7.81 17.46 -8.48
C GLU A 128 7.32 18.49 -7.45
N SER A 129 7.92 19.68 -7.46
CA SER A 129 7.54 20.84 -6.64
C SER A 129 6.65 21.84 -7.39
N SER A 130 6.15 21.49 -8.58
CA SER A 130 5.23 22.35 -9.35
C SER A 130 3.90 22.52 -8.63
N SER A 131 3.14 23.56 -9.00
CA SER A 131 1.83 23.79 -8.39
C SER A 131 0.83 22.70 -8.75
N TRP A 132 0.03 22.28 -7.78
CA TRP A 132 -1.14 21.45 -8.04
C TRP A 132 -2.15 22.23 -8.90
N THR A 133 -2.75 21.55 -9.87
CA THR A 133 -3.72 22.18 -10.79
C THR A 133 -5.15 21.74 -10.47
N PRO A 134 -6.15 22.61 -10.63
CA PRO A 134 -7.54 22.26 -10.40
C PRO A 134 -8.10 21.40 -11.54
N LEU A 135 -8.87 20.39 -11.18
CA LEU A 135 -9.75 19.64 -12.08
C LEU A 135 -11.21 19.97 -11.78
N SER A 136 -12.14 19.39 -12.54
CA SER A 136 -13.57 19.57 -12.29
C SER A 136 -13.94 19.15 -10.87
N ASN A 137 -14.82 19.92 -10.24
CA ASN A 137 -15.35 19.57 -8.91
C ASN A 137 -16.16 18.27 -8.99
N MET A 138 -16.11 17.47 -7.93
CA MET A 138 -17.01 16.34 -7.74
C MET A 138 -18.47 16.80 -7.74
N GLN A 139 -19.36 15.92 -8.17
CA GLN A 139 -20.80 16.14 -8.12
C GLN A 139 -21.33 16.05 -6.69
N ILE A 140 -20.68 15.24 -5.84
CA ILE A 140 -21.01 15.09 -4.42
C ILE A 140 -19.75 15.38 -3.61
N SER A 141 -19.81 16.43 -2.78
CA SER A 141 -18.70 16.78 -1.90
C SER A 141 -18.52 15.74 -0.79
N ARG A 142 -17.26 15.36 -0.51
CA ARG A 142 -16.91 14.25 0.36
C ARG A 142 -15.54 14.41 1.02
N GLY A 143 -15.29 13.65 2.07
CA GLY A 143 -13.99 13.49 2.73
C GLY A 143 -13.94 12.13 3.45
N TYR A 144 -12.77 11.51 3.57
CA TYR A 144 -12.60 10.09 3.96
C TYR A 144 -13.21 9.07 2.99
N GLN A 145 -13.54 9.49 1.77
CA GLN A 145 -13.84 8.53 0.72
C GLN A 145 -12.59 7.76 0.33
N SER A 146 -12.78 6.56 -0.19
CA SER A 146 -11.75 5.92 -0.99
C SER A 146 -11.97 6.23 -2.46
N SER A 147 -10.87 6.23 -3.21
CA SER A 147 -10.82 6.50 -4.63
C SER A 147 -10.02 5.40 -5.29
N CYS A 148 -10.41 4.90 -6.47
CA CYS A 148 -9.61 3.91 -7.20
C CYS A 148 -9.64 4.15 -8.71
N THR A 149 -8.48 3.98 -9.36
CA THR A 149 -8.38 3.98 -10.83
C THR A 149 -8.88 2.66 -11.39
N THR A 150 -9.84 2.72 -12.32
CA THR A 150 -10.52 1.58 -12.95
C THR A 150 -9.73 1.04 -14.15
N SER A 151 -10.16 -0.10 -14.70
CA SER A 151 -9.56 -0.66 -15.92
C SER A 151 -9.72 0.24 -17.16
N GLU A 152 -10.62 1.24 -17.13
CA GLU A 152 -10.80 2.23 -18.20
C GLU A 152 -9.92 3.49 -18.00
N GLY A 153 -9.05 3.53 -16.99
CA GLY A 153 -8.25 4.72 -16.63
C GLY A 153 -9.08 5.86 -16.01
N LYS A 154 -10.36 5.61 -15.70
CA LYS A 154 -11.24 6.52 -14.95
C LYS A 154 -11.05 6.36 -13.45
N VAL A 155 -11.43 7.35 -12.65
CA VAL A 155 -11.33 7.31 -11.19
C VAL A 155 -12.71 7.20 -10.55
N PHE A 156 -12.97 6.12 -9.83
CA PHE A 156 -14.22 5.90 -9.11
C PHE A 156 -14.07 6.27 -7.63
N VAL A 157 -15.06 6.97 -7.08
CA VAL A 157 -15.14 7.30 -5.64
C VAL A 157 -16.51 6.95 -5.10
N ILE A 158 -16.56 6.48 -3.85
CA ILE A 158 -17.81 6.22 -3.12
C ILE A 158 -17.60 6.45 -1.61
N GLY A 159 -18.65 6.81 -0.87
CA GLY A 159 -18.54 7.05 0.56
C GLY A 159 -17.85 8.36 0.97
N GLY A 160 -17.45 8.47 2.22
CA GLY A 160 -16.73 9.65 2.72
C GLY A 160 -17.63 10.74 3.29
N SER A 161 -17.98 10.59 4.57
CA SER A 161 -18.80 11.53 5.32
C SER A 161 -18.03 12.38 6.35
N PHE A 162 -16.70 12.48 6.25
CA PHE A 162 -15.92 13.42 7.08
C PHE A 162 -16.34 14.88 6.87
N SER A 163 -16.57 15.23 5.61
CA SER A 163 -16.93 16.57 5.15
C SER A 163 -17.93 16.48 3.99
N GLY A 164 -18.41 17.63 3.49
CA GLY A 164 -19.36 17.71 2.39
C GLY A 164 -20.81 17.46 2.79
N ALA A 165 -21.70 17.26 1.80
CA ALA A 165 -23.14 17.13 2.03
C ALA A 165 -23.83 16.12 1.07
N GLY A 166 -25.01 15.63 1.46
CA GLY A 166 -25.83 14.70 0.67
C GLY A 166 -25.64 13.22 1.01
N VAL A 167 -26.10 12.31 0.13
CA VAL A 167 -25.80 10.87 0.23
C VAL A 167 -24.59 10.58 -0.65
N ARG A 168 -23.54 9.96 -0.09
CA ARG A 168 -22.21 9.80 -0.72
C ARG A 168 -22.14 8.64 -1.73
N ASN A 169 -23.15 8.54 -2.61
CA ASN A 169 -23.20 7.54 -3.67
C ASN A 169 -22.00 7.60 -4.61
N GLY A 170 -21.82 6.56 -5.42
CA GLY A 170 -20.73 6.44 -6.37
C GLY A 170 -20.78 7.50 -7.47
N GLU A 171 -19.62 8.02 -7.82
CA GLU A 171 -19.41 8.84 -9.00
C GLU A 171 -18.06 8.50 -9.62
N VAL A 172 -17.94 8.72 -10.93
CA VAL A 172 -16.75 8.40 -11.70
C VAL A 172 -16.24 9.64 -12.43
N TYR A 173 -14.93 9.84 -12.36
CA TYR A 173 -14.21 10.89 -13.08
C TYR A 173 -13.59 10.32 -14.35
N ASP A 174 -13.93 10.94 -15.47
CA ASP A 174 -13.29 10.67 -16.75
C ASP A 174 -12.11 11.64 -16.94
N THR A 175 -10.91 11.07 -16.94
CA THR A 175 -9.62 11.77 -17.02
C THR A 175 -9.36 12.44 -18.37
N LYS A 176 -10.04 11.97 -19.44
CA LYS A 176 -9.92 12.50 -20.80
C LYS A 176 -10.81 13.70 -21.01
N THR A 177 -12.00 13.69 -20.42
CA THR A 177 -13.00 14.77 -20.58
C THR A 177 -13.03 15.77 -19.43
N ASN A 178 -12.31 15.50 -18.34
CA ASN A 178 -12.32 16.28 -17.11
C ASN A 178 -13.75 16.45 -16.54
N LYS A 179 -14.50 15.34 -16.43
CA LYS A 179 -15.90 15.36 -15.97
C LYS A 179 -16.18 14.28 -14.94
N TRP A 180 -16.90 14.69 -13.89
CA TRP A 180 -17.50 13.78 -12.91
C TRP A 180 -18.93 13.43 -13.29
N THR A 181 -19.28 12.15 -13.22
CA THR A 181 -20.62 11.63 -13.49
C THR A 181 -21.11 10.80 -12.32
N LYS A 182 -22.28 11.14 -11.77
CA LYS A 182 -22.95 10.33 -10.75
C LYS A 182 -23.40 9.00 -11.33
N LEU A 183 -23.21 7.92 -10.59
CA LEU A 183 -23.63 6.58 -10.97
C LEU A 183 -24.84 6.17 -10.14
N ALA A 184 -26.04 6.30 -10.73
CA ALA A 184 -27.30 5.99 -10.06
C ALA A 184 -27.36 4.54 -9.54
N GLY A 185 -26.75 3.60 -10.26
CA GLY A 185 -26.67 2.20 -9.86
C GLY A 185 -25.56 1.87 -8.86
N CYS A 186 -24.80 2.86 -8.37
CA CYS A 186 -23.76 2.68 -7.35
C CYS A 186 -24.15 3.37 -6.02
N PRO A 187 -25.23 2.93 -5.34
CA PRO A 187 -25.61 3.48 -4.06
C PRO A 187 -24.56 3.14 -2.99
N VAL A 188 -24.33 4.05 -2.05
CA VAL A 188 -23.39 3.81 -0.93
C VAL A 188 -23.98 2.87 0.12
N LYS A 189 -25.31 2.77 0.21
CA LYS A 189 -26.01 2.01 1.26
C LYS A 189 -25.50 0.58 1.49
N PRO A 190 -25.20 -0.25 0.47
CA PRO A 190 -24.78 -1.64 0.68
C PRO A 190 -23.43 -1.82 1.39
N LEU A 191 -22.57 -0.81 1.36
CA LEU A 191 -21.23 -0.86 1.97
C LEU A 191 -21.16 -0.20 3.35
N VAL A 192 -22.24 0.45 3.80
CA VAL A 192 -22.26 1.19 5.08
C VAL A 192 -22.18 0.21 6.25
N MET A 193 -21.25 0.45 7.15
CA MET A 193 -21.08 -0.33 8.38
C MET A 193 -22.27 -0.18 9.33
N GLY A 194 -22.45 -1.16 10.23
CA GLY A 194 -23.58 -1.18 11.16
C GLY A 194 -23.48 -0.18 12.33
N ALA A 195 -22.31 0.41 12.59
CA ALA A 195 -22.09 1.31 13.72
C ALA A 195 -20.87 2.23 13.53
N GLY A 196 -20.81 3.28 14.35
CA GLY A 196 -19.65 4.16 14.49
C GLY A 196 -19.71 5.43 13.62
N MET A 197 -18.70 6.28 13.80
CA MET A 197 -18.49 7.47 12.98
C MET A 197 -18.06 7.08 11.57
N PHE A 198 -18.46 7.88 10.58
CA PHE A 198 -18.06 7.73 9.19
C PHE A 198 -18.25 6.30 8.64
N PRO A 199 -19.42 5.66 8.81
CA PRO A 199 -19.61 4.24 8.51
C PRO A 199 -19.59 3.93 6.99
N ASP A 200 -19.59 4.96 6.15
CA ASP A 200 -19.45 4.89 4.69
C ASP A 200 -18.03 5.20 4.20
N SER A 201 -17.06 5.41 5.09
CA SER A 201 -15.71 5.88 4.74
C SER A 201 -14.67 4.75 4.66
N HIS A 202 -13.50 5.08 4.11
CA HIS A 202 -12.31 4.20 4.02
C HIS A 202 -12.60 2.82 3.43
N THR A 203 -13.46 2.79 2.42
CA THR A 203 -13.90 1.57 1.75
C THR A 203 -12.73 0.88 1.05
N TRP A 204 -12.61 -0.44 1.19
CA TRP A 204 -11.54 -1.22 0.59
C TRP A 204 -11.86 -1.49 -0.89
N LEU A 205 -11.56 -0.51 -1.74
CA LEU A 205 -11.86 -0.56 -3.17
C LEU A 205 -10.74 -1.24 -3.96
N TRP A 206 -11.10 -2.25 -4.74
CA TRP A 206 -10.22 -2.98 -5.63
C TRP A 206 -10.82 -2.98 -7.03
N SER A 207 -10.29 -2.11 -7.90
CA SER A 207 -10.61 -2.13 -9.33
C SER A 207 -10.27 -3.47 -9.94
N TRP A 208 -11.16 -3.95 -10.80
CA TRP A 208 -11.08 -5.26 -11.41
C TRP A 208 -11.58 -5.21 -12.86
N LYS A 209 -11.83 -6.38 -13.44
CA LYS A 209 -12.15 -6.57 -14.86
C LYS A 209 -13.34 -5.72 -15.32
N ASN A 210 -13.28 -5.26 -16.57
CA ASN A 210 -14.39 -4.62 -17.28
C ASN A 210 -15.03 -3.45 -16.49
N GLY A 211 -14.22 -2.54 -15.94
CA GLY A 211 -14.72 -1.36 -15.21
C GLY A 211 -15.43 -1.69 -13.90
N SER A 212 -15.25 -2.90 -13.35
CA SER A 212 -15.80 -3.25 -12.05
C SER A 212 -14.89 -2.83 -10.91
N VAL A 213 -15.47 -2.65 -9.73
CA VAL A 213 -14.78 -2.36 -8.48
C VAL A 213 -15.37 -3.25 -7.40
N LEU A 214 -14.54 -4.05 -6.74
CA LEU A 214 -14.91 -4.73 -5.51
C LEU A 214 -14.75 -3.76 -4.33
N GLN A 215 -15.79 -3.61 -3.53
CA GLN A 215 -15.69 -3.13 -2.16
C GLN A 215 -15.54 -4.35 -1.24
N ALA A 216 -14.34 -4.57 -0.71
CA ALA A 216 -13.97 -5.74 0.11
C ALA A 216 -14.20 -5.54 1.63
N GLY A 217 -14.47 -4.29 2.03
CA GLY A 217 -14.60 -3.85 3.41
C GLY A 217 -14.69 -2.32 3.49
N PRO A 218 -14.70 -1.71 4.69
CA PRO A 218 -14.54 -2.35 5.99
C PRO A 218 -15.78 -3.08 6.50
N SER A 219 -16.97 -2.80 5.95
CA SER A 219 -18.17 -3.59 6.24
C SER A 219 -17.90 -5.08 6.01
N LYS A 220 -18.46 -5.95 6.85
CA LYS A 220 -18.42 -7.40 6.63
C LYS A 220 -19.15 -7.83 5.36
N GLN A 221 -20.04 -6.98 4.84
CA GLN A 221 -20.74 -7.19 3.57
C GLN A 221 -19.88 -6.62 2.43
N MET A 222 -19.46 -7.49 1.52
CA MET A 222 -18.72 -7.11 0.33
C MET A 222 -19.68 -6.88 -0.84
N ASN A 223 -19.33 -5.96 -1.73
CA ASN A 223 -20.18 -5.58 -2.85
C ASN A 223 -19.36 -5.36 -4.12
N TRP A 224 -19.88 -5.81 -5.25
CA TRP A 224 -19.40 -5.40 -6.57
C TRP A 224 -20.11 -4.12 -7.00
N TYR A 225 -19.37 -3.23 -7.65
CA TYR A 225 -19.87 -2.07 -8.36
C TYR A 225 -19.39 -2.13 -9.82
N ASP A 226 -20.26 -1.81 -10.77
CA ASP A 226 -19.89 -1.52 -12.16
C ASP A 226 -19.86 -0.01 -12.34
N THR A 227 -18.75 0.55 -12.84
CA THR A 227 -18.59 2.00 -13.02
C THR A 227 -18.98 2.51 -14.40
N LYS A 228 -19.43 1.61 -15.29
CA LYS A 228 -19.83 1.95 -16.66
C LYS A 228 -21.29 2.41 -16.72
N GLY A 229 -21.62 3.15 -17.78
CA GLY A 229 -23.00 3.62 -18.02
C GLY A 229 -23.56 4.41 -16.84
N THR A 230 -24.70 3.97 -16.33
CA THR A 230 -25.36 4.56 -15.14
C THR A 230 -24.94 3.90 -13.82
N GLY A 231 -24.02 2.93 -13.88
CA GLY A 231 -23.56 2.11 -12.78
C GLY A 231 -24.47 0.95 -12.44
N ALA A 232 -23.95 -0.02 -11.70
CA ALA A 232 -24.70 -1.13 -11.11
C ALA A 232 -24.00 -1.61 -9.83
N ASN A 233 -24.72 -2.36 -8.99
CA ASN A 233 -24.14 -3.00 -7.81
C ASN A 233 -24.78 -4.37 -7.58
N THR A 234 -24.03 -5.29 -6.99
CA THR A 234 -24.54 -6.58 -6.53
C THR A 234 -23.71 -7.08 -5.34
N PRO A 235 -24.30 -7.80 -4.37
CA PRO A 235 -23.54 -8.38 -3.28
C PRO A 235 -22.42 -9.32 -3.78
N ALA A 236 -21.26 -9.26 -3.14
CA ALA A 236 -20.13 -10.15 -3.37
C ALA A 236 -19.99 -11.23 -2.27
N GLY A 237 -20.95 -11.29 -1.34
CA GLY A 237 -20.94 -12.18 -0.18
C GLY A 237 -20.42 -11.52 1.10
N LEU A 238 -20.43 -12.27 2.20
CA LEU A 238 -19.81 -11.86 3.46
C LEU A 238 -18.31 -12.15 3.44
N ARG A 239 -17.51 -11.34 4.15
CA ARG A 239 -16.11 -11.62 4.45
C ARG A 239 -15.99 -12.73 5.50
N ALA A 240 -16.42 -13.94 5.15
CA ALA A 240 -16.58 -15.07 6.05
C ALA A 240 -17.39 -14.68 7.32
N ALA A 241 -16.97 -15.16 8.49
CA ALA A 241 -17.56 -14.81 9.78
C ALA A 241 -16.90 -13.57 10.43
N ASP A 242 -16.21 -12.73 9.65
CA ASP A 242 -15.58 -11.52 10.16
C ASP A 242 -16.64 -10.48 10.59
N THR A 243 -16.19 -9.55 11.44
CA THR A 243 -16.99 -8.38 11.79
C THR A 243 -16.71 -7.23 10.83
N ASP A 244 -17.48 -6.18 10.98
CA ASP A 244 -17.12 -4.84 10.52
C ASP A 244 -15.70 -4.47 11.02
N SER A 245 -14.87 -3.92 10.13
CA SER A 245 -13.41 -3.77 10.34
C SER A 245 -12.89 -2.41 9.87
N MET A 246 -13.50 -1.31 10.34
CA MET A 246 -13.07 0.07 10.03
C MET A 246 -11.58 0.25 10.33
N CYS A 247 -10.88 0.93 9.42
CA CYS A 247 -9.43 1.15 9.48
C CYS A 247 -8.61 -0.13 9.73
N GLY A 248 -9.12 -1.27 9.30
CA GLY A 248 -8.30 -2.42 8.91
C GLY A 248 -7.68 -2.17 7.55
N VAL A 249 -6.75 -3.04 7.17
CA VAL A 249 -5.96 -2.90 5.95
C VAL A 249 -6.32 -3.96 4.93
N SER A 250 -6.19 -3.65 3.65
CA SER A 250 -6.28 -4.63 2.58
C SER A 250 -5.24 -4.37 1.49
N VAL A 251 -4.78 -5.41 0.79
CA VAL A 251 -3.79 -5.29 -0.28
C VAL A 251 -3.94 -6.41 -1.33
N MET A 252 -3.94 -6.06 -2.61
CA MET A 252 -3.92 -7.02 -3.72
C MET A 252 -2.47 -7.46 -4.02
N TYR A 253 -2.08 -8.62 -3.48
CA TYR A 253 -0.69 -9.10 -3.52
C TYR A 253 -0.37 -10.02 -4.71
N ASP A 254 -1.41 -10.53 -5.36
CA ASP A 254 -1.32 -11.26 -6.62
C ASP A 254 -2.57 -10.95 -7.45
N ALA A 255 -2.46 -9.91 -8.28
CA ALA A 255 -3.56 -9.48 -9.14
C ALA A 255 -3.84 -10.49 -10.26
N VAL A 256 -2.89 -11.33 -10.68
CA VAL A 256 -3.12 -12.34 -11.71
C VAL A 256 -4.07 -13.41 -11.17
N ALA A 257 -3.85 -13.84 -9.92
CA ALA A 257 -4.70 -14.81 -9.24
C ALA A 257 -5.90 -14.19 -8.50
N GLY A 258 -6.12 -12.86 -8.63
CA GLY A 258 -7.20 -12.15 -7.95
C GLY A 258 -7.14 -12.21 -6.42
N LYS A 259 -5.94 -12.24 -5.84
CA LYS A 259 -5.75 -12.41 -4.40
C LYS A 259 -5.65 -11.09 -3.66
N VAL A 260 -6.52 -10.89 -2.68
CA VAL A 260 -6.53 -9.73 -1.77
C VAL A 260 -6.39 -10.21 -0.33
N PHE A 261 -5.38 -9.72 0.37
CA PHE A 261 -5.22 -9.92 1.80
C PHE A 261 -6.01 -8.86 2.58
N THR A 262 -6.57 -9.22 3.73
CA THR A 262 -7.22 -8.29 4.66
C THR A 262 -6.80 -8.56 6.10
N TYR A 263 -6.66 -7.50 6.92
CA TYR A 263 -6.20 -7.63 8.31
C TYR A 263 -6.77 -6.57 9.25
N GLY A 264 -7.16 -7.01 10.44
CA GLY A 264 -7.43 -6.17 11.60
C GLY A 264 -8.65 -5.27 11.47
N GLY A 265 -8.53 -4.02 11.93
CA GLY A 265 -9.63 -3.07 12.02
C GLY A 265 -10.56 -3.31 13.21
N GLY A 266 -11.55 -2.45 13.38
CA GLY A 266 -12.54 -2.55 14.46
C GLY A 266 -13.98 -2.32 13.99
N ARG A 267 -14.94 -2.77 14.80
CA ARG A 267 -16.38 -2.68 14.50
C ARG A 267 -16.95 -1.25 14.38
N ALA A 268 -16.14 -0.24 14.70
CA ALA A 268 -16.45 1.17 14.62
C ALA A 268 -15.13 1.94 14.45
N TYR A 269 -15.22 3.21 14.04
CA TYR A 269 -14.06 4.06 13.80
C TYR A 269 -13.18 4.29 15.04
N THR A 270 -13.77 4.37 16.23
CA THR A 270 -13.05 4.61 17.49
C THR A 270 -13.84 4.05 18.69
N GLY A 271 -13.21 3.96 19.86
CA GLY A 271 -13.81 3.47 21.11
C GLY A 271 -13.98 1.95 21.18
N VAL A 272 -13.30 1.20 20.30
CA VAL A 272 -13.43 -0.26 20.19
C VAL A 272 -12.07 -0.94 20.18
N GLN A 273 -12.03 -2.22 20.59
CA GLN A 273 -10.87 -3.06 20.34
C GLN A 273 -10.78 -3.38 18.85
N SER A 274 -9.56 -3.29 18.32
CA SER A 274 -9.23 -3.82 17.01
C SER A 274 -9.08 -5.34 17.08
N THR A 275 -9.13 -5.99 15.92
CA THR A 275 -8.93 -7.44 15.78
C THR A 275 -7.56 -7.76 15.20
N SER A 276 -7.16 -9.02 15.26
CA SER A 276 -6.07 -9.61 14.46
C SER A 276 -6.60 -10.59 13.41
N ASN A 277 -7.87 -10.44 13.02
CA ASN A 277 -8.49 -11.29 12.03
C ASN A 277 -7.80 -11.08 10.68
N ALA A 278 -7.52 -12.18 9.98
CA ALA A 278 -6.84 -12.18 8.70
C ALA A 278 -7.57 -13.06 7.69
N HIS A 279 -7.67 -12.59 6.44
CA HIS A 279 -8.31 -13.35 5.36
C HIS A 279 -7.57 -13.17 4.04
N ILE A 280 -7.67 -14.19 3.18
CA ILE A 280 -7.39 -14.08 1.74
C ILE A 280 -8.72 -14.13 1.00
N LEU A 281 -8.98 -13.10 0.21
CA LEU A 281 -10.07 -13.06 -0.76
C LEU A 281 -9.54 -13.53 -2.11
N THR A 282 -10.33 -14.31 -2.84
CA THR A 282 -10.02 -14.71 -4.22
C THR A 282 -11.13 -14.24 -5.14
N LEU A 283 -10.80 -13.28 -5.99
CA LEU A 283 -11.68 -12.67 -6.97
C LEU A 283 -11.71 -13.54 -8.24
N GLY A 284 -12.90 -13.85 -8.70
CA GLY A 284 -13.15 -14.44 -10.03
C GLY A 284 -13.72 -13.38 -10.97
N GLU A 285 -14.80 -13.71 -11.65
CA GLU A 285 -15.52 -12.76 -12.49
C GLU A 285 -16.33 -11.75 -11.67
N PRO A 286 -16.43 -10.48 -12.13
CA PRO A 286 -17.26 -9.47 -11.48
C PRO A 286 -18.72 -9.94 -11.30
N GLY A 287 -19.33 -9.54 -10.19
CA GLY A 287 -20.73 -9.88 -9.88
C GLY A 287 -20.94 -11.28 -9.30
N GLN A 288 -19.90 -12.11 -9.27
CA GLN A 288 -19.93 -13.41 -8.59
C GLN A 288 -19.55 -13.29 -7.11
N GLN A 289 -19.90 -14.30 -6.32
CA GLN A 289 -19.46 -14.36 -4.93
C GLN A 289 -17.94 -14.46 -4.85
N VAL A 290 -17.33 -13.66 -3.97
CA VAL A 290 -15.89 -13.70 -3.70
C VAL A 290 -15.61 -14.83 -2.71
N GLN A 291 -14.60 -15.65 -3.01
CA GLN A 291 -14.17 -16.72 -2.12
C GLN A 291 -13.33 -16.14 -0.98
N VAL A 292 -13.59 -16.57 0.25
CA VAL A 292 -12.95 -16.03 1.45
C VAL A 292 -12.33 -17.15 2.27
N GLN A 293 -11.01 -17.14 2.39
CA GLN A 293 -10.26 -18.02 3.26
C GLN A 293 -9.91 -17.28 4.55
N LYS A 294 -10.42 -17.76 5.70
CA LYS A 294 -9.94 -17.31 7.01
C LYS A 294 -8.57 -17.92 7.28
N LEU A 295 -7.63 -17.08 7.71
CA LEU A 295 -6.30 -17.49 8.14
C LEU A 295 -6.25 -17.61 9.67
N ASN A 296 -5.14 -18.16 10.16
CA ASN A 296 -4.76 -17.93 11.55
C ASN A 296 -4.61 -16.42 11.79
N ASN A 297 -5.04 -15.97 12.96
CA ASN A 297 -4.89 -14.58 13.34
C ASN A 297 -3.39 -14.22 13.45
N GLY A 298 -3.07 -12.97 13.14
CA GLY A 298 -1.76 -12.42 13.47
C GLY A 298 -1.59 -12.29 14.99
N GLN A 299 -0.35 -12.06 15.42
CA GLN A 299 0.02 -11.94 16.83
C GLN A 299 -0.55 -10.67 17.47
N TYR A 300 -0.72 -9.61 16.68
CA TYR A 300 -1.04 -8.28 17.19
C TYR A 300 -2.32 -7.74 16.55
N ASN A 301 -3.36 -7.49 17.35
CA ASN A 301 -4.55 -6.82 16.86
C ASN A 301 -4.28 -5.34 16.56
N ARG A 302 -4.72 -4.86 15.39
CA ARG A 302 -4.35 -3.54 14.87
C ARG A 302 -5.54 -2.81 14.27
N GLY A 303 -5.81 -1.60 14.75
CA GLY A 303 -6.59 -0.58 14.04
C GLY A 303 -5.69 0.60 13.72
N PHE A 304 -5.92 1.24 12.56
CA PHE A 304 -5.06 2.32 12.04
C PHE A 304 -3.64 1.90 11.63
N ALA A 305 -3.41 0.61 11.38
CA ALA A 305 -2.16 0.14 10.78
C ALA A 305 -2.09 0.49 9.29
N ASN A 306 -0.94 0.27 8.68
CA ASN A 306 -0.75 0.26 7.23
C ASN A 306 -0.23 -1.11 6.78
N ALA A 307 -0.56 -1.51 5.55
CA ALA A 307 -0.02 -2.73 4.93
C ALA A 307 0.55 -2.43 3.54
N VAL A 308 1.68 -3.05 3.22
CA VAL A 308 2.42 -2.85 1.97
C VAL A 308 2.81 -4.20 1.39
N VAL A 309 2.47 -4.44 0.12
CA VAL A 309 2.97 -5.62 -0.61
C VAL A 309 4.41 -5.40 -1.08
N LEU A 310 5.23 -6.43 -0.96
CA LEU A 310 6.64 -6.43 -1.34
C LEU A 310 6.86 -7.16 -2.69
N PRO A 311 8.00 -6.94 -3.39
CA PRO A 311 8.35 -7.61 -4.65
C PRO A 311 8.18 -9.14 -4.65
N ASP A 312 8.49 -9.79 -3.53
CA ASP A 312 8.39 -11.23 -3.36
C ASP A 312 6.96 -11.73 -3.05
N GLY A 313 5.98 -10.83 -2.97
CA GLY A 313 4.58 -11.13 -2.70
C GLY A 313 4.22 -11.21 -1.22
N LYS A 314 5.21 -11.08 -0.31
CA LYS A 314 4.93 -10.94 1.12
C LYS A 314 4.29 -9.58 1.41
N ILE A 315 3.63 -9.49 2.56
CA ILE A 315 2.91 -8.29 2.99
C ILE A 315 3.45 -7.88 4.35
N TRP A 316 3.91 -6.65 4.46
CA TRP A 316 4.37 -6.09 5.72
C TRP A 316 3.28 -5.22 6.35
N ILE A 317 3.00 -5.46 7.63
CA ILE A 317 1.93 -4.83 8.40
C ILE A 317 2.56 -4.06 9.57
N VAL A 318 2.40 -2.74 9.57
CA VAL A 318 3.13 -1.85 10.49
C VAL A 318 2.20 -0.94 11.29
N GLY A 319 2.56 -0.74 12.56
CA GLY A 319 1.88 0.16 13.47
C GLY A 319 0.49 -0.31 13.86
N GLY A 320 -0.39 0.66 14.07
CA GLY A 320 -1.72 0.50 14.61
C GLY A 320 -1.75 0.35 16.13
N MET A 321 -2.96 0.31 16.67
CA MET A 321 -3.23 0.22 18.11
C MET A 321 -4.26 -0.85 18.44
N LYS A 322 -4.25 -1.29 19.71
CA LYS A 322 -5.22 -2.25 20.25
C LYS A 322 -6.59 -1.60 20.45
N THR A 323 -6.64 -0.50 21.21
CA THR A 323 -7.88 0.24 21.50
C THR A 323 -7.96 1.46 20.60
N MET A 324 -8.82 1.41 19.57
CA MET A 324 -8.89 2.44 18.53
C MET A 324 -9.32 3.80 19.09
N THR A 325 -8.37 4.71 19.26
CA THR A 325 -8.56 6.08 19.77
C THR A 325 -7.88 7.06 18.82
N LEU A 326 -8.62 8.04 18.32
CA LEU A 326 -8.05 9.06 17.42
C LEU A 326 -7.04 9.93 18.17
N PHE A 327 -6.02 10.40 17.46
CA PHE A 327 -5.01 11.33 17.99
C PHE A 327 -4.32 10.85 19.27
N SER A 328 -4.11 9.54 19.40
CA SER A 328 -3.55 8.92 20.60
C SER A 328 -2.39 7.98 20.28
N ASP A 329 -1.39 8.00 21.16
CA ASP A 329 -0.26 7.08 21.18
C ASP A 329 -0.50 5.88 22.11
N SER A 330 -1.69 5.77 22.70
CA SER A 330 -2.01 4.70 23.66
C SER A 330 -2.16 3.33 23.00
N THR A 331 -1.79 2.28 23.75
CA THR A 331 -1.85 0.87 23.32
C THR A 331 -1.24 0.58 21.93
N PRO A 332 -0.05 1.12 21.61
CA PRO A 332 0.53 0.98 20.28
C PRO A 332 1.01 -0.45 20.04
N GLN A 333 0.96 -0.89 18.78
CA GLN A 333 1.55 -2.15 18.32
C GLN A 333 2.88 -1.86 17.61
N LEU A 334 3.94 -1.83 18.41
CA LEU A 334 5.28 -1.41 17.99
C LEU A 334 6.06 -2.46 17.18
N THR A 335 5.67 -3.72 17.27
CA THR A 335 6.26 -4.81 16.49
C THR A 335 5.45 -4.99 15.21
N PRO A 336 6.01 -4.74 14.01
CA PRO A 336 5.35 -5.06 12.76
C PRO A 336 5.34 -6.58 12.50
N GLU A 337 4.52 -7.02 11.54
CA GLU A 337 4.47 -8.42 11.11
C GLU A 337 4.68 -8.52 9.59
N LEU A 338 5.53 -9.45 9.18
CA LEU A 338 5.66 -9.89 7.80
C LEU A 338 4.77 -11.13 7.61
N PHE A 339 3.77 -11.00 6.74
CA PHE A 339 2.89 -12.08 6.34
C PHE A 339 3.36 -12.68 5.02
N ASP A 340 3.51 -14.01 4.98
CA ASP A 340 3.82 -14.77 3.78
C ASP A 340 2.54 -15.49 3.30
N PRO A 341 1.92 -15.04 2.18
CA PRO A 341 0.71 -15.66 1.66
C PRO A 341 0.88 -17.11 1.18
N ALA A 342 2.10 -17.52 0.80
CA ALA A 342 2.36 -18.88 0.34
C ALA A 342 2.29 -19.88 1.50
N THR A 343 2.70 -19.47 2.70
CA THR A 343 2.70 -20.32 3.89
C THR A 343 1.57 -20.00 4.87
N GLY A 344 0.90 -18.85 4.72
CA GLY A 344 -0.10 -18.35 5.65
C GLY A 344 0.47 -17.93 7.01
N LYS A 345 1.78 -17.73 7.13
CA LYS A 345 2.46 -17.43 8.39
C LYS A 345 2.71 -15.94 8.59
N PHE A 346 2.61 -15.51 9.83
CA PHE A 346 3.02 -14.19 10.31
C PHE A 346 4.32 -14.33 11.09
N THR A 347 5.31 -13.50 10.78
CA THR A 347 6.57 -13.42 11.52
C THR A 347 6.80 -11.99 12.00
N PRO A 348 7.10 -11.75 13.29
CA PRO A 348 7.41 -10.42 13.78
C PRO A 348 8.70 -9.89 13.13
N THR A 349 8.73 -8.60 12.84
CA THR A 349 9.93 -7.89 12.35
C THR A 349 10.49 -6.97 13.45
N THR A 350 11.61 -6.31 13.19
CA THR A 350 12.25 -5.42 14.17
C THR A 350 11.24 -4.34 14.63
N PRO A 351 11.03 -4.16 15.95
CA PRO A 351 10.09 -3.17 16.45
C PRO A 351 10.59 -1.73 16.22
N HIS A 352 9.66 -0.80 16.06
CA HIS A 352 9.93 0.65 16.06
C HIS A 352 9.57 1.25 17.43
N THR A 353 10.07 2.44 17.75
CA THR A 353 9.83 3.09 19.06
C THR A 353 8.74 4.15 19.03
N VAL A 354 8.47 4.76 17.87
CA VAL A 354 7.47 5.82 17.71
C VAL A 354 6.12 5.22 17.28
N PRO A 355 5.03 5.41 18.04
CA PRO A 355 3.71 4.91 17.66
C PRO A 355 3.25 5.39 16.27
N ARG A 356 2.91 4.45 15.38
CA ARG A 356 2.37 4.72 14.05
C ARG A 356 0.89 4.35 14.01
N ASN A 357 0.08 5.29 14.50
CA ASN A 357 -1.34 5.11 14.82
C ASN A 357 -2.23 5.85 13.80
N TYR A 358 -3.31 6.49 14.27
CA TYR A 358 -4.14 7.36 13.44
C TYR A 358 -3.28 8.44 12.75
N HIS A 359 -3.51 8.65 11.45
CA HIS A 359 -2.72 9.51 10.55
C HIS A 359 -1.30 9.04 10.24
N SER A 360 -0.93 7.80 10.57
CA SER A 360 0.31 7.22 10.06
C SER A 360 0.17 6.70 8.63
N THR A 361 1.29 6.60 7.93
CA THR A 361 1.40 6.11 6.56
C THR A 361 2.53 5.09 6.42
N ALA A 362 2.38 4.17 5.46
CA ALA A 362 3.48 3.32 4.98
C ALA A 362 3.40 3.13 3.46
N LEU A 363 4.55 3.05 2.79
CA LEU A 363 4.64 3.02 1.33
C LEU A 363 5.87 2.25 0.84
N LEU A 364 5.72 1.40 -0.19
CA LEU A 364 6.85 0.74 -0.84
C LEU A 364 7.67 1.76 -1.63
N MET A 365 8.99 1.70 -1.48
CA MET A 365 9.95 2.52 -2.22
C MET A 365 10.55 1.72 -3.39
N ALA A 366 11.04 2.44 -4.41
CA ALA A 366 11.65 1.82 -5.60
C ALA A 366 12.92 1.01 -5.28
N ASP A 367 13.59 1.29 -4.16
CA ASP A 367 14.73 0.49 -3.69
C ASP A 367 14.30 -0.76 -2.90
N GLY A 368 13.01 -1.08 -2.81
CA GLY A 368 12.51 -2.25 -2.08
C GLY A 368 12.47 -2.07 -0.57
N THR A 369 12.79 -0.90 -0.03
CA THR A 369 12.51 -0.56 1.37
C THR A 369 11.05 -0.11 1.54
N VAL A 370 10.58 -0.03 2.78
CA VAL A 370 9.23 0.44 3.09
C VAL A 370 9.28 1.65 4.02
N TRP A 371 8.74 2.78 3.58
CA TRP A 371 8.49 3.93 4.44
C TRP A 371 7.48 3.57 5.54
N SER A 372 7.70 4.06 6.76
CA SER A 372 6.69 4.10 7.83
C SER A 372 6.88 5.35 8.67
N GLY A 373 5.86 6.21 8.71
CA GLY A 373 5.93 7.47 9.43
C GLY A 373 4.58 8.13 9.69
N GLY A 374 4.63 9.38 10.15
CA GLY A 374 3.43 10.15 10.48
C GLY A 374 2.72 9.67 11.74
N GLY A 375 1.54 10.21 11.97
CA GLY A 375 0.75 10.07 13.20
C GLY A 375 0.43 11.43 13.83
N GLY A 376 -0.80 11.59 14.32
CA GLY A 376 -1.22 12.81 15.02
C GLY A 376 -1.94 13.82 14.13
N LEU A 377 -1.25 14.91 13.74
CA LEU A 377 -1.82 16.14 13.15
C LEU A 377 -2.92 16.79 14.03
N CYS A 378 -2.66 16.94 15.32
CA CYS A 378 -3.66 17.27 16.35
C CYS A 378 -3.51 18.65 17.02
N GLY A 379 -2.73 19.58 16.46
CA GLY A 379 -2.54 20.91 17.05
C GLY A 379 -1.12 21.18 17.51
N ALA A 380 -0.79 22.45 17.75
CA ALA A 380 0.50 22.83 18.32
C ALA A 380 0.64 22.26 19.75
N GLY A 381 1.82 21.71 20.07
CA GLY A 381 2.07 21.09 21.38
C GLY A 381 1.42 19.72 21.60
N CYS A 382 0.67 19.18 20.62
CA CYS A 382 0.14 17.82 20.71
C CYS A 382 1.28 16.80 20.67
N ALA A 383 1.41 15.99 21.73
CA ALA A 383 2.48 14.99 21.85
C ALA A 383 2.38 13.85 20.83
N ALA A 384 1.19 13.58 20.29
CA ALA A 384 0.97 12.55 19.28
C ALA A 384 1.34 13.01 17.85
N ASN A 385 1.82 14.24 17.66
CA ASN A 385 2.31 14.70 16.36
C ASN A 385 3.69 14.11 16.07
N HIS A 386 3.73 13.19 15.11
CA HIS A 386 4.97 12.58 14.66
C HIS A 386 5.32 13.11 13.27
N PHE A 387 6.21 14.11 13.25
CA PHE A 387 6.73 14.75 12.03
C PHE A 387 7.74 13.88 11.27
N ASP A 388 7.81 12.60 11.60
CA ASP A 388 8.96 11.78 11.28
C ASP A 388 8.55 10.40 10.77
N GLY A 389 9.55 9.64 10.34
CA GLY A 389 9.41 8.23 9.99
C GLY A 389 10.75 7.62 9.66
N GLN A 390 10.73 6.36 9.25
CA GLN A 390 11.91 5.57 8.93
C GLN A 390 11.61 4.70 7.72
N PHE A 391 12.66 4.32 7.00
CA PHE A 391 12.59 3.25 6.01
C PHE A 391 12.96 1.94 6.70
N TRP A 392 12.11 0.93 6.56
CA TRP A 392 12.43 -0.45 6.95
C TRP A 392 13.00 -1.18 5.75
N SER A 393 14.19 -1.75 5.91
CA SER A 393 14.83 -2.67 4.96
C SER A 393 14.36 -4.10 5.28
N PRO A 394 13.59 -4.74 4.39
CA PRO A 394 13.11 -6.10 4.61
C PRO A 394 14.24 -7.16 4.55
N PRO A 395 14.00 -8.38 5.06
CA PRO A 395 15.00 -9.45 5.11
C PRO A 395 15.67 -9.75 3.76
N TYR A 396 14.94 -9.63 2.66
CA TYR A 396 15.46 -9.87 1.30
C TYR A 396 16.55 -8.89 0.82
N LEU A 397 16.92 -7.88 1.63
CA LEU A 397 18.00 -6.93 1.34
C LEU A 397 19.27 -7.32 2.10
N PHE A 398 19.25 -8.44 2.81
CA PHE A 398 20.36 -8.94 3.60
C PHE A 398 20.72 -10.35 3.16
N GLU A 399 21.99 -10.69 3.31
CA GLU A 399 22.48 -12.06 3.18
C GLU A 399 21.86 -12.97 4.26
N ALA A 400 22.15 -14.27 4.21
CA ALA A 400 21.57 -15.26 5.12
C ALA A 400 21.84 -14.99 6.63
N ASP A 401 22.79 -14.12 6.96
CA ASP A 401 23.05 -13.67 8.34
C ASP A 401 22.04 -12.63 8.86
N GLY A 402 21.10 -12.18 8.01
CA GLY A 402 20.07 -11.20 8.31
C GLY A 402 20.59 -9.79 8.61
N LYS A 403 21.87 -9.52 8.33
CA LYS A 403 22.54 -8.28 8.73
C LYS A 403 23.40 -7.64 7.65
N THR A 404 24.16 -8.44 6.92
CA THR A 404 25.05 -7.97 5.86
C THR A 404 24.19 -7.60 4.65
N PRO A 405 24.24 -6.36 4.12
CA PRO A 405 23.47 -5.99 2.93
C PRO A 405 23.82 -6.90 1.75
N ALA A 406 22.80 -7.46 1.12
CA ALA A 406 22.98 -8.39 0.01
C ALA A 406 23.43 -7.68 -1.27
N LYS A 407 24.25 -8.36 -2.08
CA LYS A 407 24.51 -7.89 -3.46
C LYS A 407 23.21 -7.96 -4.26
N ARG A 408 22.77 -6.80 -4.77
CA ARG A 408 21.51 -6.68 -5.51
C ARG A 408 21.74 -6.86 -7.01
N PRO A 409 20.83 -7.54 -7.73
CA PRO A 409 20.87 -7.54 -9.19
C PRO A 409 20.53 -6.16 -9.74
N VAL A 410 20.89 -5.90 -10.99
CA VAL A 410 20.64 -4.62 -11.67
C VAL A 410 19.94 -4.87 -12.99
N ILE A 411 18.81 -4.19 -13.20
CA ILE A 411 18.20 -4.08 -14.54
C ILE A 411 18.99 -2.99 -15.29
N GLN A 412 19.73 -3.40 -16.31
CA GLN A 412 20.50 -2.50 -17.16
C GLN A 412 19.57 -1.66 -18.03
N SER A 413 18.64 -2.30 -18.73
CA SER A 413 17.67 -1.63 -19.61
C SER A 413 16.35 -2.38 -19.71
N LEU A 414 15.33 -1.64 -20.16
CA LEU A 414 14.05 -2.17 -20.63
C LEU A 414 13.96 -1.88 -22.13
N SER A 415 13.31 -2.76 -22.90
CA SER A 415 13.06 -2.51 -24.33
C SER A 415 12.11 -1.35 -24.57
N ASP A 416 11.24 -1.04 -23.61
CA ASP A 416 10.26 0.05 -23.66
C ASP A 416 9.97 0.54 -22.23
N ASP A 417 9.51 1.78 -22.10
CA ASP A 417 9.04 2.38 -20.84
C ASP A 417 7.54 2.71 -20.86
N ASP A 418 6.85 2.48 -21.99
CA ASP A 418 5.40 2.60 -22.15
C ASP A 418 4.84 1.43 -22.97
N VAL A 419 4.11 0.52 -22.31
CA VAL A 419 3.56 -0.69 -22.94
C VAL A 419 2.06 -0.79 -22.76
N LYS A 420 1.40 -1.54 -23.63
CA LYS A 420 -0.03 -1.87 -23.48
C LYS A 420 -0.22 -3.19 -22.74
N ALA A 421 -1.43 -3.44 -22.23
CA ALA A 421 -1.79 -4.75 -21.72
C ALA A 421 -1.56 -5.83 -22.81
N GLY A 422 -0.97 -6.97 -22.41
CA GLY A 422 -0.63 -8.08 -23.31
C GLY A 422 0.68 -7.90 -24.10
N ALA A 423 1.32 -6.73 -24.04
CA ALA A 423 2.58 -6.51 -24.74
C ALA A 423 3.74 -7.26 -24.05
N PRO A 424 4.72 -7.76 -24.84
CA PRO A 424 5.97 -8.23 -24.29
C PRO A 424 6.84 -7.05 -23.84
N LEU A 425 7.67 -7.28 -22.83
CA LEU A 425 8.70 -6.35 -22.36
C LEU A 425 9.99 -7.13 -22.17
N THR A 426 11.05 -6.76 -22.88
CA THR A 426 12.37 -7.36 -22.68
C THR A 426 13.10 -6.61 -21.58
N VAL A 427 13.59 -7.35 -20.60
CA VAL A 427 14.38 -6.89 -19.46
C VAL A 427 15.80 -7.39 -19.64
N THR A 428 16.76 -6.48 -19.71
CA THR A 428 18.19 -6.83 -19.77
C THR A 428 18.79 -6.62 -18.39
N MET A 429 19.27 -7.70 -17.80
CA MET A 429 20.01 -7.74 -16.55
C MET A 429 21.50 -7.47 -16.80
N GLU A 430 22.16 -6.78 -15.88
CA GLU A 430 23.61 -6.52 -15.97
C GLU A 430 24.46 -7.78 -15.75
N GLU A 431 23.94 -8.75 -14.98
CA GLU A 431 24.64 -9.99 -14.65
C GLU A 431 23.79 -11.20 -15.08
N ALA A 432 24.44 -12.20 -15.66
CA ALA A 432 23.79 -13.46 -16.02
C ALA A 432 23.33 -14.21 -14.76
N GLY A 433 22.12 -14.76 -14.77
CA GLY A 433 21.58 -15.50 -13.64
C GLY A 433 20.16 -16.01 -13.88
N GLN A 434 19.56 -16.58 -12.84
CA GLN A 434 18.13 -16.92 -12.83
C GLN A 434 17.37 -15.84 -12.08
N TYR A 435 16.30 -15.36 -12.68
CA TYR A 435 15.51 -14.26 -12.14
C TYR A 435 14.02 -14.58 -12.14
N THR A 436 13.35 -14.08 -11.10
CA THR A 436 11.90 -13.93 -11.09
C THR A 436 11.54 -12.45 -11.16
N PHE A 437 10.34 -12.14 -11.65
CA PHE A 437 9.94 -10.77 -11.90
C PHE A 437 8.60 -10.47 -11.25
N SER A 438 8.43 -9.21 -10.83
CA SER A 438 7.13 -8.68 -10.48
C SER A 438 7.04 -7.21 -10.84
N MET A 439 5.85 -6.76 -11.18
CA MET A 439 5.55 -5.33 -11.30
C MET A 439 4.60 -4.94 -10.16
N ILE A 440 4.95 -3.86 -9.45
CA ILE A 440 4.14 -3.30 -8.38
C ILE A 440 3.70 -1.91 -8.77
N ARG A 441 2.39 -1.66 -8.76
CA ARG A 441 1.84 -0.37 -9.17
C ARG A 441 2.29 0.73 -8.20
N VAL A 442 2.77 1.84 -8.75
CA VAL A 442 3.11 3.05 -7.98
C VAL A 442 1.84 3.53 -7.27
N SER A 443 1.98 4.03 -6.04
CA SER A 443 0.82 4.27 -5.19
C SER A 443 0.94 5.47 -4.26
N ALA A 444 -0.21 5.83 -3.68
CA ALA A 444 -0.35 6.81 -2.62
C ALA A 444 -1.17 6.22 -1.47
N THR A 445 -0.93 6.70 -0.25
CA THR A 445 -1.69 6.26 0.93
C THR A 445 -2.04 7.41 1.85
N THR A 446 -3.21 7.29 2.48
CA THR A 446 -3.65 8.12 3.61
C THR A 446 -4.70 7.35 4.39
N HIS A 447 -4.74 7.53 5.72
CA HIS A 447 -5.80 6.96 6.57
C HIS A 447 -6.05 5.46 6.36
N THR A 448 -4.99 4.65 6.26
CA THR A 448 -5.01 3.18 5.97
C THR A 448 -5.40 2.78 4.54
N VAL A 449 -5.87 3.73 3.73
CA VAL A 449 -6.36 3.50 2.37
C VAL A 449 -5.22 3.66 1.37
N ASN A 450 -4.92 2.58 0.66
CA ASN A 450 -4.07 2.58 -0.54
C ASN A 450 -4.67 1.61 -1.55
N THR A 451 -5.44 2.16 -2.50
CA THR A 451 -6.13 1.41 -3.56
C THR A 451 -5.29 1.28 -4.83
N ASP A 452 -4.25 2.09 -4.96
CA ASP A 452 -3.35 2.10 -6.11
C ASP A 452 -2.41 0.90 -6.09
N GLN A 453 -1.88 0.53 -4.91
CA GLN A 453 -0.90 -0.56 -4.81
C GLN A 453 -1.51 -1.90 -5.21
N ARG A 454 -0.85 -2.60 -6.13
CA ARG A 454 -1.12 -4.00 -6.44
C ARG A 454 0.15 -4.62 -6.99
N ARG A 455 0.31 -5.93 -6.75
CA ARG A 455 1.42 -6.70 -7.30
C ARG A 455 0.94 -7.67 -8.37
N ILE A 456 1.69 -7.73 -9.46
CA ILE A 456 1.53 -8.70 -10.55
C ILE A 456 2.85 -9.50 -10.62
N PRO A 457 2.85 -10.79 -10.26
CA PRO A 457 3.97 -11.67 -10.58
C PRO A 457 4.09 -11.83 -12.10
N LEU A 458 5.32 -11.89 -12.60
CA LEU A 458 5.62 -12.02 -14.03
C LEU A 458 6.53 -13.23 -14.26
N SER A 459 6.20 -14.04 -15.26
CA SER A 459 7.10 -15.08 -15.76
C SER A 459 8.02 -14.48 -16.82
N GLY A 460 9.33 -14.62 -16.66
CA GLY A 460 10.33 -14.20 -17.63
C GLY A 460 10.85 -15.38 -18.44
N GLN A 461 10.78 -15.29 -19.76
CA GLN A 461 11.43 -16.25 -20.66
C GLN A 461 12.87 -15.81 -20.93
N ASP A 462 13.84 -16.63 -20.54
CA ASP A 462 15.28 -16.42 -20.80
C ASP A 462 15.56 -16.48 -22.31
N GLY A 463 16.31 -15.49 -22.81
CA GLY A 463 16.80 -15.41 -24.18
C GLY A 463 17.96 -16.36 -24.51
N GLY A 464 18.49 -17.06 -23.50
CA GLY A 464 19.53 -18.08 -23.62
C GLY A 464 20.90 -17.65 -23.09
N ASP A 465 21.05 -16.40 -22.64
CA ASP A 465 22.28 -15.84 -22.08
C ASP A 465 22.19 -15.57 -20.57
N GLY A 466 21.03 -15.83 -19.95
CA GLY A 466 20.77 -15.55 -18.54
C GLY A 466 20.71 -14.06 -18.21
N GLN A 467 20.72 -13.17 -19.20
CA GLN A 467 20.69 -11.71 -19.03
C GLN A 467 19.44 -11.08 -19.65
N GLN A 468 19.00 -11.55 -20.82
CA GLN A 468 17.80 -11.05 -21.47
C GLN A 468 16.59 -11.90 -21.13
N PHE A 469 15.56 -11.29 -20.56
CA PHE A 469 14.30 -11.95 -20.21
C PHE A 469 13.13 -11.24 -20.86
N THR A 470 12.27 -11.97 -21.55
CA THR A 470 11.00 -11.41 -22.05
C THR A 470 9.89 -11.74 -21.06
N VAL A 471 9.30 -10.71 -20.44
CA VAL A 471 8.09 -10.85 -19.61
C VAL A 471 6.86 -10.41 -20.42
N SER A 472 5.70 -11.01 -20.15
CA SER A 472 4.43 -10.59 -20.75
C SER A 472 3.58 -9.85 -19.74
N VAL A 473 3.21 -8.61 -20.06
CA VAL A 473 2.24 -7.86 -19.26
C VAL A 473 0.87 -8.54 -19.39
N PRO A 474 0.07 -8.72 -18.31
CA PRO A 474 -1.27 -9.29 -18.42
C PRO A 474 -2.12 -8.55 -19.47
N SER A 475 -2.99 -9.27 -20.18
CA SER A 475 -3.83 -8.69 -21.25
C SER A 475 -5.10 -8.01 -20.74
N ASP A 476 -5.48 -8.22 -19.48
CA ASP A 476 -6.68 -7.65 -18.88
C ASP A 476 -6.34 -6.44 -18.01
N TYR A 477 -6.79 -5.25 -18.41
CA TYR A 477 -6.58 -4.01 -17.64
C TYR A 477 -7.23 -4.04 -16.25
N GLY A 478 -8.17 -4.96 -15.96
CA GLY A 478 -8.66 -5.18 -14.61
C GLY A 478 -7.62 -5.79 -13.66
N VAL A 479 -6.67 -6.55 -14.23
CA VAL A 479 -5.49 -7.08 -13.54
C VAL A 479 -4.40 -6.01 -13.54
N VAL A 480 -4.00 -5.56 -14.74
CA VAL A 480 -2.99 -4.52 -14.95
C VAL A 480 -3.63 -3.15 -15.16
N ILE A 481 -4.04 -2.52 -14.05
CA ILE A 481 -4.67 -1.18 -14.11
C ILE A 481 -3.69 -0.19 -14.78
N PRO A 482 -4.13 0.61 -15.76
CA PRO A 482 -3.28 1.59 -16.43
C PRO A 482 -2.60 2.54 -15.43
N GLY A 483 -1.36 2.94 -15.71
CA GLY A 483 -0.55 3.75 -14.80
C GLY A 483 0.90 3.26 -14.69
N TYR A 484 1.66 3.89 -13.80
CA TYR A 484 3.07 3.55 -13.58
C TYR A 484 3.24 2.35 -12.64
N TYR A 485 4.24 1.54 -12.95
CA TYR A 485 4.68 0.39 -12.18
C TYR A 485 6.18 0.46 -11.91
N MET A 486 6.57 -0.09 -10.76
CA MET A 486 7.93 -0.47 -10.43
C MET A 486 8.16 -1.90 -10.87
N LEU A 487 9.08 -2.14 -11.81
CA LEU A 487 9.52 -3.46 -12.20
C LEU A 487 10.69 -3.91 -11.33
N PHE A 488 10.51 -5.02 -10.62
CA PHE A 488 11.54 -5.66 -9.83
C PHE A 488 11.93 -7.01 -10.45
N ALA A 489 13.23 -7.22 -10.58
CA ALA A 489 13.84 -8.52 -10.81
C ALA A 489 14.46 -9.01 -9.49
N MET A 490 14.23 -10.27 -9.13
CA MET A 490 14.79 -10.91 -7.95
C MET A 490 15.69 -12.04 -8.38
N ASN A 491 16.92 -12.09 -7.85
CA ASN A 491 17.85 -13.19 -8.10
C ASN A 491 17.37 -14.49 -7.43
N GLU A 492 18.12 -15.58 -7.60
CA GLU A 492 17.78 -16.90 -7.02
C GLU A 492 17.66 -16.89 -5.48
N ALA A 493 18.39 -16.00 -4.80
CA ALA A 493 18.30 -15.81 -3.35
C ALA A 493 17.05 -15.00 -2.92
N GLY A 494 16.30 -14.44 -3.86
CA GLY A 494 15.13 -13.59 -3.62
C GLY A 494 15.45 -12.11 -3.40
N THR A 495 16.71 -11.69 -3.57
CA THR A 495 17.13 -10.29 -3.40
C THR A 495 16.66 -9.45 -4.60
N PRO A 496 15.83 -8.42 -4.40
CA PRO A 496 15.33 -7.59 -5.48
C PRO A 496 16.35 -6.54 -5.95
N CYS A 497 16.34 -6.22 -7.24
CA CYS A 497 16.99 -5.02 -7.76
C CYS A 497 16.33 -3.73 -7.23
N VAL A 498 16.98 -2.58 -7.43
CA VAL A 498 16.25 -1.30 -7.43
C VAL A 498 15.34 -1.29 -8.66
N ALA A 499 14.08 -0.90 -8.50
CA ALA A 499 13.10 -0.97 -9.57
C ALA A 499 13.44 -0.04 -10.75
N LYS A 500 13.06 -0.48 -11.95
CA LYS A 500 12.88 0.41 -13.10
C LYS A 500 11.41 0.77 -13.21
N PHE A 501 11.13 2.04 -13.47
CA PHE A 501 9.76 2.49 -13.73
C PHE A 501 9.40 2.25 -15.20
N PHE A 502 8.15 1.88 -15.43
CA PHE A 502 7.53 1.89 -16.75
C PHE A 502 6.02 2.13 -16.57
N LYS A 503 5.34 2.51 -17.65
CA LYS A 503 3.91 2.80 -17.67
C LYS A 503 3.17 1.73 -18.45
N VAL A 504 1.95 1.42 -18.01
CA VAL A 504 0.98 0.67 -18.79
C VAL A 504 -0.09 1.63 -19.31
N SER A 505 -0.13 1.84 -20.62
CA SER A 505 -1.10 2.70 -21.32
C SER A 505 -2.31 1.91 -21.82
N LEU A 506 -3.42 2.62 -22.11
CA LEU A 506 -4.69 2.08 -22.61
C LEU A 506 -4.66 1.67 -24.09
#